data_AF-A0A7W1YKH0-F1
#
_entry.id   AF-A0A7W1YKH0-F1
#
_cell.length_a   1.000
_cell.length_b   1.000
_cell.length_c   1.000
_cell.angle_alpha   90.00
_cell.angle_beta   90.00
_cell.angle_gamma   90.00
#
_symmetry.space_group_name_H-M   'P 1'
#
loop_
_entity.id
_entity.type
_entity.pdbx_description
1 polymer ?
#
loop_
_entity_poly.entity_id
_entity_poly.type
_entity_poly.pdbx_seq_one_letter_code
_entity_poly.pdbx_strand_id
1 'polypeptide(L)'
;MSLPDAASLEAFSLAELRDVVGRLVGEVRRLHSDNASLQARVDAQQVTMTALRAENQALRDEVARLKGLPPRPPSRPSGMEQATQPGAADKDARCPKSPRGVKRDRDAVTAEIVVKVPVPAGSRFKGYEDILVRDLRLSAEVIRYRRERWLLPSGETVLADLPTGIVGSFGPELRRFVLALHAQGQVTTERLTALLNGIGVEISKRQVVRLLAEPLDDFVAEDQDVLRAGLATARWITVDDTAARHARKDGFTTQVGDDRFTVFRTGASKSREAFLSLLRAGHTDYVVNAAALEYMRGHGLSGQVIALLDAHPAKLFADAPAWAAHLARLGIGTLAVTPDPVQIATQGALWGAICHHGLLIPDAASGAAGTVIVSDGAGQFRVGLHALCWVHAERLVHKLVPATPEQRQAVEVTRALIWWLYADLKAWTRDPCPRRAAALRARFDRIFKRRTDYATLDRLLARLHRRKHELLRVLQHPEIPLHTNGSENDIRACVTKRKISGGTMSTAGRTARDVLLGLMKTCSKLKVSFYRYLGDRLHVPGAVSIPPLPDLVRQAAAPA
;
A
#
# COMPACT_ATOMS: atom_id res chain seq x y z
N MET A 1 -46.34 5.50 -12.31
CA MET A 1 -46.95 4.60 -13.31
C MET A 1 -47.03 3.23 -12.67
N SER A 2 -48.24 2.73 -12.43
CA SER A 2 -48.43 1.34 -12.01
C SER A 2 -48.01 0.42 -13.16
N LEU A 3 -47.21 -0.60 -12.87
CA LEU A 3 -46.86 -1.63 -13.85
C LEU A 3 -48.14 -2.40 -14.21
N PRO A 4 -48.40 -2.68 -15.49
CA PRO A 4 -49.53 -3.51 -15.88
C PRO A 4 -49.36 -4.93 -15.33
N ASP A 5 -50.49 -5.52 -14.95
CA ASP A 5 -50.57 -6.85 -14.35
C ASP A 5 -50.04 -7.92 -15.33
N ALA A 6 -49.27 -8.89 -14.85
CA ALA A 6 -48.58 -9.87 -15.72
C ALA A 6 -49.55 -10.69 -16.60
N ALA A 7 -50.81 -10.83 -16.16
CA ALA A 7 -51.90 -11.46 -16.90
C ALA A 7 -52.27 -10.74 -18.22
N SER A 8 -51.89 -9.47 -18.40
CA SER A 8 -52.17 -8.69 -19.62
C SER A 8 -51.19 -8.97 -20.75
N LEU A 9 -50.01 -9.54 -20.50
CA LEU A 9 -48.98 -9.75 -21.53
C LEU A 9 -49.16 -11.07 -22.28
N GLU A 10 -49.83 -12.06 -21.67
CA GLU A 10 -50.12 -13.37 -22.27
C GLU A 10 -51.22 -13.29 -23.35
N ALA A 11 -52.02 -12.22 -23.36
CA ALA A 11 -53.08 -11.98 -24.33
C ALA A 11 -52.59 -11.30 -25.63
N PHE A 12 -51.32 -10.87 -25.69
CA PHE A 12 -50.77 -10.17 -26.84
C PHE A 12 -50.26 -11.17 -27.88
N SER A 13 -50.56 -10.92 -29.15
CA SER A 13 -49.93 -11.65 -30.24
C SER A 13 -48.42 -11.37 -30.28
N LEU A 14 -47.66 -12.31 -30.87
CA LEU A 14 -46.21 -12.18 -31.04
C LEU A 14 -45.81 -10.89 -31.79
N ALA A 15 -46.68 -10.39 -32.67
CA ALA A 15 -46.48 -9.15 -33.41
C ALA A 15 -46.62 -7.91 -32.51
N GLU A 16 -47.63 -7.88 -31.64
CA GLU A 16 -47.87 -6.78 -30.69
C GLU A 16 -46.77 -6.72 -29.63
N LEU A 17 -46.28 -7.89 -29.15
CA LEU A 17 -45.12 -7.95 -28.25
C LEU A 17 -43.85 -7.38 -28.91
N ARG A 18 -43.60 -7.70 -30.19
CA ARG A 18 -42.45 -7.16 -30.93
C ARG A 18 -42.53 -5.64 -31.09
N ASP A 19 -43.72 -5.10 -31.33
CA ASP A 19 -43.93 -3.65 -31.43
C ASP A 19 -43.72 -2.93 -30.09
N VAL A 20 -44.25 -3.48 -28.99
CA VAL A 20 -44.03 -2.94 -27.63
C VAL A 20 -42.54 -2.99 -27.26
N VAL A 21 -41.85 -4.09 -27.54
CA VAL A 21 -40.40 -4.20 -27.32
C VAL A 21 -39.63 -3.21 -28.18
N GLY A 22 -40.03 -3.01 -29.45
CA GLY A 22 -39.43 -2.01 -30.33
C GLY A 22 -39.54 -0.59 -29.76
N ARG A 23 -40.71 -0.21 -29.27
CA ARG A 23 -40.96 1.08 -28.61
C ARG A 23 -40.15 1.23 -27.31
N LEU A 24 -40.09 0.19 -26.48
CA LEU A 24 -39.28 0.18 -25.25
C LEU A 24 -37.78 0.32 -25.55
N VAL A 25 -37.27 -0.37 -26.57
CA VAL A 25 -35.86 -0.23 -26.99
C VAL A 25 -35.57 1.18 -27.48
N GLY A 26 -36.48 1.81 -28.20
CA GLY A 26 -36.39 3.21 -28.60
C GLY A 26 -36.29 4.15 -27.40
N GLU A 27 -37.16 3.95 -26.40
CA GLU A 27 -37.18 4.77 -25.19
C GLU A 27 -35.94 4.57 -24.32
N VAL A 28 -35.43 3.34 -24.22
CA VAL A 28 -34.16 3.04 -23.53
C VAL A 28 -32.98 3.74 -24.20
N ARG A 29 -32.92 3.74 -25.54
CA ARG A 29 -31.86 4.47 -26.29
C ARG A 29 -31.94 5.97 -26.04
N ARG A 30 -33.15 6.54 -26.00
CA ARG A 30 -33.37 7.95 -25.67
C ARG A 30 -32.90 8.28 -24.26
N LEU A 31 -33.30 7.48 -23.26
CA LEU A 31 -32.88 7.65 -21.88
C LEU A 31 -31.36 7.50 -21.68
N HIS A 32 -30.69 6.64 -22.45
CA HIS A 32 -29.23 6.54 -22.45
C HIS A 32 -28.55 7.81 -22.99
N SER A 33 -29.07 8.36 -24.09
CA SER A 33 -28.57 9.63 -24.64
C SER A 33 -28.74 10.78 -23.64
N ASP A 34 -29.91 10.85 -23.00
CA ASP A 34 -30.21 11.86 -21.98
C ASP A 34 -29.30 11.72 -20.75
N ASN A 35 -29.06 10.49 -20.29
CA ASN A 35 -28.13 10.22 -19.19
C ASN A 35 -26.69 10.57 -19.54
N ALA A 36 -26.23 10.29 -20.76
CA ALA A 36 -24.89 10.66 -21.21
C ALA A 36 -24.72 12.19 -21.23
N SER A 37 -25.75 12.91 -21.71
CA SER A 37 -25.78 14.38 -21.71
C SER A 37 -25.79 14.95 -20.29
N LEU A 38 -26.59 14.39 -19.38
CA LEU A 38 -26.60 14.76 -17.97
C LEU A 38 -25.26 14.51 -17.30
N GLN A 39 -24.61 13.38 -17.57
CA GLN A 39 -23.29 13.06 -17.02
C GLN A 39 -22.24 14.06 -17.51
N ALA A 40 -22.24 14.40 -18.80
CA ALA A 40 -21.34 15.42 -19.34
C ALA A 40 -21.55 16.81 -18.69
N ARG A 41 -22.81 17.18 -18.40
CA ARG A 41 -23.13 18.42 -17.68
C ARG A 41 -22.65 18.37 -16.22
N VAL A 42 -22.79 17.25 -15.54
CA VAL A 42 -22.28 17.06 -14.17
C VAL A 42 -20.75 17.17 -14.15
N ASP A 43 -20.06 16.54 -15.10
CA ASP A 43 -18.60 16.58 -15.19
C ASP A 43 -18.11 18.02 -15.46
N ALA A 44 -18.77 18.74 -16.37
CA ALA A 44 -18.49 20.15 -16.65
C ALA A 44 -18.72 21.03 -15.41
N GLN A 45 -19.84 20.86 -14.71
CA GLN A 45 -20.14 21.59 -13.47
C GLN A 45 -19.11 21.29 -12.38
N GLN A 46 -18.66 20.04 -12.28
CA GLN A 46 -17.65 19.65 -11.30
C GLN A 46 -16.30 20.34 -11.57
N VAL A 47 -15.89 20.43 -12.85
CA VAL A 47 -14.70 21.19 -13.26
C VAL A 47 -14.84 22.67 -12.87
N THR A 48 -15.97 23.31 -13.20
CA THR A 48 -16.23 24.71 -12.84
C THR A 48 -16.24 24.93 -11.32
N MET A 49 -16.88 24.04 -10.56
CA MET A 49 -16.88 24.11 -9.08
C MET A 49 -15.47 23.95 -8.49
N THR A 50 -14.61 23.11 -9.08
CA THR A 50 -13.22 22.99 -8.63
C THR A 50 -12.42 24.25 -8.92
N ALA A 51 -12.59 24.86 -10.10
CA ALA A 51 -11.94 26.11 -10.47
C ALA A 51 -12.38 27.27 -9.57
N LEU A 52 -13.70 27.46 -9.41
CA LEU A 52 -14.26 28.50 -8.54
C LEU A 52 -13.85 28.34 -7.09
N ARG A 53 -13.75 27.11 -6.57
CA ARG A 53 -13.26 26.87 -5.20
C ARG A 53 -11.80 27.26 -5.04
N ALA A 54 -10.96 26.97 -6.04
CA ALA A 54 -9.55 27.35 -6.03
C ALA A 54 -9.38 28.88 -6.09
N GLU A 55 -10.15 29.54 -6.96
CA GLU A 55 -10.15 30.99 -7.11
C GLU A 55 -10.68 31.70 -5.86
N ASN A 56 -11.82 31.25 -5.31
CA ASN A 56 -12.37 31.80 -4.08
C ASN A 56 -11.40 31.62 -2.90
N GLN A 57 -10.64 30.52 -2.88
CA GLN A 57 -9.59 30.30 -1.89
C GLN A 57 -8.43 31.28 -2.07
N ALA A 58 -7.95 31.50 -3.30
CA ALA A 58 -6.89 32.47 -3.59
C ALA A 58 -7.31 33.90 -3.22
N LEU A 59 -8.54 34.29 -3.53
CA LEU A 59 -9.11 35.59 -3.15
C LEU A 59 -9.23 35.74 -1.64
N ARG A 60 -9.62 34.68 -0.91
CA ARG A 60 -9.67 34.70 0.56
C ARG A 60 -8.29 34.85 1.19
N ASP A 61 -7.29 34.16 0.64
CA ASP A 61 -5.91 34.24 1.12
C ASP A 61 -5.32 35.63 0.83
N GLU A 62 -5.65 36.24 -0.31
CA GLU A 62 -5.24 37.61 -0.65
C GLU A 62 -5.97 38.66 0.20
N VAL A 63 -7.26 38.50 0.47
CA VAL A 63 -8.01 39.35 1.41
C VAL A 63 -7.44 39.24 2.82
N ALA A 64 -7.03 38.04 3.26
CA ALA A 64 -6.39 37.86 4.56
C ALA A 64 -5.03 38.58 4.62
N ARG A 65 -4.22 38.50 3.55
CA ARG A 65 -2.97 39.26 3.41
C ARG A 65 -3.20 40.77 3.49
N LEU A 66 -4.17 41.29 2.71
CA LEU A 66 -4.50 42.73 2.67
C LEU A 66 -5.05 43.24 4.00
N LYS A 67 -5.75 42.39 4.77
CA LYS A 67 -6.28 42.71 6.10
C LYS A 67 -5.28 42.50 7.24
N GLY A 68 -4.03 42.12 6.95
CA GLY A 68 -3.01 41.84 7.97
C GLY A 68 -3.35 40.65 8.88
N LEU A 69 -4.22 39.74 8.42
CA LEU A 69 -4.59 38.54 9.17
C LEU A 69 -3.47 37.50 9.07
N PRO A 70 -3.24 36.70 10.13
CA PRO A 70 -2.24 35.65 10.09
C PRO A 70 -2.53 34.66 8.93
N PRO A 71 -1.48 34.20 8.21
CA PRO A 71 -1.66 33.29 7.10
C PRO A 71 -2.32 32.00 7.57
N ARG A 72 -3.06 31.36 6.65
CA ARG A 72 -3.79 30.12 6.94
C ARG A 72 -2.86 29.10 7.61
N PRO A 73 -3.18 28.61 8.82
CA PRO A 73 -2.41 27.54 9.42
C PRO A 73 -2.48 26.29 8.55
N PRO A 74 -1.38 25.55 8.39
CA PRO A 74 -1.37 24.31 7.60
C PRO A 74 -2.46 23.37 8.14
N SER A 75 -3.15 22.66 7.25
CA SER A 75 -4.15 21.67 7.66
C SER A 75 -3.48 20.62 8.54
N ARG A 76 -3.71 20.68 9.85
CA ARG A 76 -3.16 19.71 10.78
C ARG A 76 -3.95 18.41 10.66
N PRO A 77 -3.31 17.24 10.79
CA PRO A 77 -4.03 15.98 10.86
C PRO A 77 -4.98 15.99 12.07
N SER A 78 -6.06 15.21 11.97
CA SER A 78 -7.15 15.15 12.96
C SER A 78 -6.69 15.02 14.42
N GLY A 79 -5.57 14.34 14.68
CA GLY A 79 -5.05 14.11 16.05
C GLY A 79 -5.79 13.00 16.81
N MET A 80 -6.93 12.50 16.31
CA MET A 80 -7.76 11.47 16.94
C MET A 80 -6.95 10.26 17.42
N GLU A 81 -6.06 9.74 16.56
CA GLU A 81 -5.28 8.56 16.92
C GLU A 81 -4.39 8.77 18.14
N GLN A 82 -3.70 9.91 18.21
CA GLN A 82 -2.79 10.26 19.29
C GLN A 82 -3.55 10.60 20.58
N ALA A 83 -4.64 11.38 20.46
CA ALA A 83 -5.46 11.81 21.58
C ALA A 83 -6.19 10.67 22.29
N THR A 84 -6.41 9.55 21.59
CA THR A 84 -7.10 8.36 22.10
C THR A 84 -6.15 7.23 22.52
N GLN A 85 -4.85 7.51 22.68
CA GLN A 85 -3.91 6.55 23.26
C GLN A 85 -4.13 6.44 24.78
N PRO A 86 -4.06 5.23 25.37
CA PRO A 86 -4.06 5.08 26.82
C PRO A 86 -2.91 5.91 27.43
N GLY A 87 -3.21 6.72 28.46
CA GLY A 87 -2.23 7.62 29.10
C GLY A 87 -1.93 8.92 28.36
N ALA A 88 -2.72 9.32 27.35
CA ALA A 88 -2.55 10.60 26.67
C ALA A 88 -2.87 11.83 27.55
N ALA A 89 -3.74 11.66 28.56
CA ALA A 89 -4.11 12.73 29.50
C ALA A 89 -3.05 13.03 30.57
N ASP A 90 -2.06 12.14 30.76
CA ASP A 90 -1.05 12.24 31.83
C ASP A 90 0.32 12.77 31.33
N LYS A 91 0.37 13.28 30.09
CA LYS A 91 1.62 13.71 29.43
C LYS A 91 1.96 15.19 29.60
N ASP A 92 1.26 15.92 30.48
CA ASP A 92 1.64 17.29 30.85
C ASP A 92 2.74 17.35 31.91
N ALA A 93 3.13 16.23 32.52
CA ALA A 93 4.35 16.14 33.31
C ALA A 93 5.52 15.65 32.42
N ARG A 94 6.13 16.55 31.63
CA ARG A 94 7.48 16.29 31.09
C ARG A 94 8.47 16.25 32.25
N CYS A 95 8.64 15.09 32.86
CA CYS A 95 9.87 14.80 33.60
C CYS A 95 11.06 15.02 32.65
N PRO A 96 12.10 15.79 33.04
CA PRO A 96 13.32 15.87 32.26
C PRO A 96 13.85 14.45 32.10
N LYS A 97 13.94 13.97 30.86
CA LYS A 97 14.62 12.70 30.59
C LYS A 97 16.05 12.89 31.07
N SER A 98 16.47 12.05 32.02
CA SER A 98 17.87 11.99 32.45
C SER A 98 18.77 11.89 31.22
N PRO A 99 19.92 12.59 31.18
CA PRO A 99 20.88 12.42 30.09
C PRO A 99 21.17 10.92 29.95
N ARG A 100 21.04 10.40 28.72
CA ARG A 100 21.39 9.00 28.46
C ARG A 100 22.85 8.82 28.83
N GLY A 101 23.13 8.00 29.84
CA GLY A 101 24.51 7.70 30.26
C GLY A 101 25.37 7.21 29.09
N VAL A 102 26.68 7.36 29.23
CA VAL A 102 27.66 6.95 28.21
C VAL A 102 27.43 5.48 27.82
N LYS A 103 27.29 5.24 26.51
CA LYS A 103 26.98 3.93 25.94
C LYS A 103 28.20 2.99 26.13
N ARG A 104 28.00 1.91 26.89
CA ARG A 104 29.04 0.96 27.31
C ARG A 104 29.19 -0.16 26.27
N ASP A 105 29.86 0.10 25.17
CA ASP A 105 30.13 -0.88 24.10
C ASP A 105 31.60 -1.39 24.16
N ARG A 106 32.04 -1.93 25.31
CA ARG A 106 33.46 -2.29 25.52
C ARG A 106 33.95 -3.41 24.59
N ASP A 107 33.06 -4.31 24.18
CA ASP A 107 33.41 -5.48 23.36
C ASP A 107 33.55 -5.17 21.85
N ALA A 108 33.46 -3.89 21.46
CA ALA A 108 33.48 -3.44 20.06
C ALA A 108 34.72 -2.60 19.69
N VAL A 109 35.74 -2.57 20.55
CA VAL A 109 36.98 -1.81 20.28
C VAL A 109 37.79 -2.49 19.19
N THR A 110 37.98 -1.80 18.07
CA THR A 110 38.74 -2.31 16.90
C THR A 110 40.22 -1.92 16.94
N ALA A 111 40.57 -0.86 17.65
CA ALA A 111 41.95 -0.42 17.85
C ALA A 111 42.05 0.40 19.14
N GLU A 112 43.18 0.27 19.85
CA GLU A 112 43.50 1.06 21.03
C GLU A 112 44.59 2.09 20.68
N ILE A 113 44.35 3.35 21.01
CA ILE A 113 45.32 4.43 20.82
C ILE A 113 45.61 5.05 22.19
N VAL A 114 46.83 4.83 22.68
CA VAL A 114 47.29 5.46 23.93
C VAL A 114 47.75 6.88 23.62
N VAL A 115 46.97 7.87 24.04
CA VAL A 115 47.34 9.28 23.93
C VAL A 115 48.27 9.65 25.08
N LYS A 116 49.48 10.08 24.75
CA LYS A 116 50.49 10.50 25.73
C LYS A 116 50.44 12.01 25.94
N VAL A 117 50.61 12.43 27.19
CA VAL A 117 50.75 13.83 27.59
C VAL A 117 52.16 14.04 28.18
N PRO A 118 52.90 15.09 27.81
CA PRO A 118 54.14 15.42 28.49
C PRO A 118 53.82 15.87 29.92
N VAL A 119 54.41 15.19 30.92
CA VAL A 119 54.20 15.50 32.34
C VAL A 119 55.49 15.98 33.00
N PRO A 120 55.43 16.94 33.95
CA PRO A 120 56.60 17.39 34.71
C PRO A 120 57.28 16.26 35.50
N ALA A 121 58.59 16.40 35.73
CA ALA A 121 59.35 15.48 36.58
C ALA A 121 58.75 15.41 38.00
N GLY A 122 58.67 14.20 38.56
CA GLY A 122 58.01 13.93 39.84
C GLY A 122 56.51 13.60 39.73
N SER A 123 55.92 13.66 38.53
CA SER A 123 54.53 13.24 38.31
C SER A 123 54.35 11.73 38.46
N ARG A 124 53.25 11.30 39.10
CA ARG A 124 52.86 9.89 39.25
C ARG A 124 51.79 9.52 38.24
N PHE A 125 52.00 8.44 37.48
CA PHE A 125 50.98 7.85 36.63
C PHE A 125 49.83 7.25 37.47
N LYS A 126 48.59 7.66 37.20
CA LYS A 126 47.39 7.22 37.94
C LYS A 126 46.52 6.20 37.18
N GLY A 127 46.91 5.81 35.96
CA GLY A 127 46.12 4.96 35.07
C GLY A 127 45.64 5.71 33.82
N TYR A 128 44.85 5.01 32.99
CA TYR A 128 44.23 5.56 31.79
C TYR A 128 42.80 6.02 32.08
N GLU A 129 42.37 7.08 31.39
CA GLU A 129 40.98 7.49 31.30
C GLU A 129 40.47 7.17 29.89
N ASP A 130 39.63 6.15 29.77
CA ASP A 130 39.20 5.62 28.48
C ASP A 130 38.05 6.42 27.88
N ILE A 131 38.19 6.80 26.61
CA ILE A 131 37.10 7.32 25.78
C ILE A 131 36.92 6.47 24.53
N LEU A 132 35.69 6.01 24.28
CA LEU A 132 35.34 5.26 23.08
C LEU A 132 34.88 6.18 21.96
N VAL A 133 35.74 6.41 20.97
CA VAL A 133 35.44 7.16 19.73
C VAL A 133 34.92 6.18 18.67
N ARG A 134 33.76 6.47 18.08
CA ARG A 134 33.23 5.72 16.92
C ARG A 134 33.41 6.56 15.67
N ASP A 135 34.13 6.03 14.69
CA ASP A 135 34.43 6.71 13.42
C ASP A 135 33.99 5.88 12.20
N LEU A 136 33.81 6.53 11.05
CA LEU A 136 33.46 5.91 9.76
C LEU A 136 34.50 6.31 8.70
N ARG A 137 35.40 5.39 8.37
CA ARG A 137 36.38 5.58 7.28
C ARG A 137 35.81 5.04 5.97
N LEU A 138 35.68 5.91 4.97
CA LEU A 138 35.36 5.54 3.59
C LEU A 138 36.60 5.77 2.72
N SER A 139 36.98 4.76 1.94
CA SER A 139 38.11 4.84 1.00
C SER A 139 37.79 4.05 -0.26
N ALA A 140 38.27 4.53 -1.40
CA ALA A 140 38.23 3.76 -2.64
C ALA A 140 39.36 2.72 -2.68
N GLU A 141 39.06 1.52 -3.16
CA GLU A 141 40.02 0.44 -3.34
C GLU A 141 39.91 -0.13 -4.76
N VAL A 142 41.05 -0.31 -5.43
CA VAL A 142 41.12 -0.84 -6.79
C VAL A 142 41.88 -2.17 -6.78
N ILE A 143 41.15 -3.26 -7.02
CA ILE A 143 41.69 -4.62 -6.96
C ILE A 143 41.93 -5.15 -8.39
N ARG A 144 43.16 -5.59 -8.68
CA ARG A 144 43.50 -6.23 -9.96
C ARG A 144 43.30 -7.75 -9.87
N TYR A 145 42.20 -8.25 -10.43
CA TYR A 145 42.01 -9.69 -10.65
C TYR A 145 42.82 -10.16 -11.86
N ARG A 146 43.79 -11.05 -11.63
CA ARG A 146 44.51 -11.77 -12.71
C ARG A 146 43.92 -13.16 -12.82
N ARG A 147 43.09 -13.37 -13.84
CA ARG A 147 42.40 -14.65 -14.09
C ARG A 147 43.28 -15.52 -14.96
N GLU A 148 43.43 -16.78 -14.58
CA GLU A 148 44.13 -17.75 -15.42
C GLU A 148 43.33 -18.00 -16.70
N ARG A 149 44.05 -18.11 -17.81
CA ARG A 149 43.50 -18.44 -19.12
C ARG A 149 44.35 -19.55 -19.71
N TRP A 150 43.75 -20.70 -19.94
CA TRP A 150 44.40 -21.90 -20.43
C TRP A 150 43.87 -22.24 -21.82
N LEU A 151 44.75 -22.70 -22.72
CA LEU A 151 44.35 -23.34 -23.98
C LEU A 151 44.44 -24.84 -23.75
N LEU A 152 43.31 -25.52 -23.83
CA LEU A 152 43.25 -26.97 -23.70
C LEU A 152 43.87 -27.63 -24.94
N PRO A 153 44.37 -28.88 -24.84
CA PRO A 153 44.83 -29.65 -26.00
C PRO A 153 43.78 -29.81 -27.10
N SER A 154 42.49 -29.70 -26.77
CA SER A 154 41.37 -29.70 -27.72
C SER A 154 41.26 -28.41 -28.57
N GLY A 155 42.03 -27.36 -28.25
CA GLY A 155 41.93 -26.03 -28.86
C GLY A 155 40.93 -25.09 -28.17
N GLU A 156 40.20 -25.56 -27.16
CA GLU A 156 39.28 -24.73 -26.37
C GLU A 156 40.01 -23.87 -25.34
N THR A 157 39.54 -22.65 -25.10
CA THR A 157 40.08 -21.78 -24.04
C THR A 157 39.24 -21.88 -22.78
N VAL A 158 39.88 -22.21 -21.64
CA VAL A 158 39.26 -22.12 -20.31
C VAL A 158 39.76 -20.85 -19.61
N LEU A 159 38.84 -20.09 -19.02
CA LEU A 159 39.13 -18.86 -18.30
C LEU A 159 38.59 -18.99 -16.88
N ALA A 160 39.43 -18.78 -15.86
CA ALA A 160 39.01 -18.83 -14.46
C ALA A 160 37.87 -17.84 -14.19
N ASP A 161 36.86 -18.21 -13.41
CA ASP A 161 35.72 -17.33 -13.11
C ASP A 161 36.11 -16.16 -12.21
N LEU A 162 35.30 -15.09 -12.28
CA LEU A 162 35.40 -13.99 -11.32
C LEU A 162 34.64 -14.35 -10.04
N PRO A 163 35.06 -13.84 -8.86
CA PRO A 163 34.25 -13.93 -7.66
C PRO A 163 32.82 -13.43 -7.86
N THR A 164 31.87 -14.08 -7.20
CA THR A 164 30.45 -13.70 -7.22
C THR A 164 30.25 -12.27 -6.71
N GLY A 165 29.24 -11.58 -7.25
CA GLY A 165 28.86 -10.23 -6.80
C GLY A 165 29.58 -9.07 -7.52
N ILE A 166 30.57 -9.35 -8.37
CA ILE A 166 31.19 -8.34 -9.24
C ILE A 166 30.25 -8.00 -10.40
N VAL A 167 29.91 -6.72 -10.54
CA VAL A 167 29.06 -6.21 -11.63
C VAL A 167 29.86 -5.27 -12.51
N GLY A 168 30.21 -5.74 -13.71
CA GLY A 168 31.15 -5.03 -14.58
C GLY A 168 32.53 -4.95 -13.92
N SER A 169 32.98 -3.74 -13.60
CA SER A 169 34.27 -3.49 -12.93
C SER A 169 34.12 -3.13 -11.45
N PHE A 170 32.94 -3.35 -10.85
CA PHE A 170 32.61 -2.89 -9.51
C PHE A 170 32.27 -4.05 -8.58
N GLY A 171 32.87 -4.04 -7.38
CA GLY A 171 32.67 -5.08 -6.37
C GLY A 171 31.35 -4.97 -5.58
N PRO A 172 31.00 -6.03 -4.84
CA PRO A 172 29.72 -6.12 -4.12
C PRO A 172 29.59 -5.10 -2.99
N GLU A 173 30.68 -4.68 -2.36
CA GLU A 173 30.68 -3.66 -1.30
C GLU A 173 30.23 -2.29 -1.81
N LEU A 174 30.77 -1.87 -2.96
CA LEU A 174 30.35 -0.63 -3.60
C LEU A 174 28.87 -0.71 -3.98
N ARG A 175 28.43 -1.84 -4.51
CA ARG A 175 27.03 -2.05 -4.88
C ARG A 175 26.12 -2.00 -3.66
N ARG A 176 26.49 -2.64 -2.55
CA ARG A 176 25.78 -2.57 -1.26
C ARG A 176 25.62 -1.12 -0.80
N PHE A 177 26.70 -0.35 -0.81
CA PHE A 177 26.70 1.06 -0.43
C PHE A 177 25.77 1.90 -1.32
N VAL A 178 25.82 1.71 -2.64
CA VAL A 178 24.96 2.39 -3.61
C VAL A 178 23.48 2.06 -3.38
N LEU A 179 23.13 0.78 -3.23
CA LEU A 179 21.74 0.36 -2.99
C LEU A 179 21.21 0.93 -1.67
N ALA A 180 22.01 0.86 -0.60
CA ALA A 180 21.63 1.37 0.73
C ALA A 180 21.38 2.88 0.71
N LEU A 181 22.31 3.68 0.17
CA LEU A 181 22.11 5.13 0.10
C LEU A 181 20.97 5.52 -0.83
N HIS A 182 20.74 4.79 -1.93
CA HIS A 182 19.67 5.12 -2.85
C HIS A 182 18.27 4.78 -2.30
N ALA A 183 18.10 3.62 -1.66
CA ALA A 183 16.82 3.16 -1.13
C ALA A 183 16.56 3.72 0.28
N GLN A 184 17.47 3.45 1.22
CA GLN A 184 17.35 3.86 2.63
C GLN A 184 17.73 5.33 2.83
N GLY A 185 18.83 5.77 2.23
CA GLY A 185 19.28 7.17 2.31
C GLY A 185 18.52 8.14 1.39
N GLN A 186 17.71 7.62 0.45
CA GLN A 186 16.98 8.41 -0.54
C GLN A 186 17.90 9.37 -1.35
N VAL A 187 19.18 9.04 -1.53
CA VAL A 187 20.12 9.88 -2.28
C VAL A 187 19.83 9.75 -3.79
N THR A 188 19.92 10.86 -4.54
CA THR A 188 19.75 10.86 -6.00
C THR A 188 20.98 10.30 -6.71
N THR A 189 20.82 9.80 -7.94
CA THR A 189 21.92 9.23 -8.71
C THR A 189 23.05 10.24 -8.96
N GLU A 190 22.72 11.51 -9.20
CA GLU A 190 23.71 12.58 -9.38
C GLU A 190 24.53 12.80 -8.11
N ARG A 191 23.87 12.86 -6.96
CA ARG A 191 24.54 13.04 -5.66
C ARG A 191 25.37 11.82 -5.28
N LEU A 192 24.89 10.61 -5.59
CA LEU A 192 25.68 9.38 -5.41
C LEU A 192 26.93 9.40 -6.28
N THR A 193 26.81 9.80 -7.55
CA THR A 193 27.94 9.89 -8.47
C THR A 193 28.98 10.88 -7.94
N ALA A 194 28.55 12.07 -7.53
CA ALA A 194 29.45 13.09 -6.97
C ALA A 194 30.14 12.60 -5.68
N LEU A 195 29.38 11.99 -4.77
CA LEU A 195 29.91 11.45 -3.52
C LEU A 195 30.98 10.37 -3.77
N LEU A 196 30.70 9.41 -4.66
CA LEU A 196 31.62 8.31 -4.96
C LEU A 196 32.91 8.80 -5.63
N ASN A 197 32.82 9.77 -6.55
CA ASN A 197 34.02 10.37 -7.14
C ASN A 197 34.81 11.17 -6.10
N GLY A 198 34.13 11.88 -5.18
CA GLY A 198 34.80 12.57 -4.08
C GLY A 198 35.52 11.64 -3.10
N ILE A 199 35.08 10.38 -2.97
CA ILE A 199 35.76 9.33 -2.19
C ILE A 199 36.93 8.69 -2.98
N GLY A 200 36.97 8.85 -4.32
CA GLY A 200 38.03 8.37 -5.19
C GLY A 200 37.71 7.09 -6.00
N VAL A 201 36.44 6.70 -6.14
CA VAL A 201 36.04 5.44 -6.82
C VAL A 201 36.11 5.50 -8.36
N GLU A 202 36.16 6.70 -8.95
CA GLU A 202 36.06 6.95 -10.40
C GLU A 202 34.87 6.23 -11.07
N ILE A 203 33.72 6.89 -11.12
CA ILE A 203 32.49 6.27 -11.63
C ILE A 203 31.60 7.27 -12.36
N SER A 204 31.04 6.86 -13.49
CA SER A 204 30.04 7.62 -14.24
C SER A 204 28.63 7.42 -13.68
N LYS A 205 27.75 8.40 -13.93
CA LYS A 205 26.31 8.29 -13.60
C LYS A 205 25.66 7.04 -14.19
N ARG A 206 26.03 6.67 -15.42
CA ARG A 206 25.47 5.48 -16.10
C ARG A 206 25.85 4.19 -15.38
N GLN A 207 27.08 4.09 -14.86
CA GLN A 207 27.51 2.96 -14.06
C GLN A 207 26.78 2.90 -12.71
N VAL A 208 26.54 4.04 -12.05
CA VAL A 208 25.69 4.08 -10.84
C VAL A 208 24.28 3.58 -11.14
N VAL A 209 23.65 4.02 -12.24
CA VAL A 209 22.33 3.52 -12.65
C VAL A 209 22.35 2.01 -12.89
N ARG A 210 23.40 1.48 -13.53
CA ARG A 210 23.56 0.04 -13.73
C ARG A 210 23.63 -0.71 -12.41
N LEU A 211 24.43 -0.24 -11.45
CA LEU A 211 24.53 -0.86 -10.12
C LEU A 211 23.19 -0.90 -9.36
N LEU A 212 22.33 0.12 -9.58
CA LEU A 212 21.00 0.22 -9.00
C LEU A 212 19.97 -0.70 -9.67
N ALA A 213 20.12 -0.98 -10.97
CA ALA A 213 19.10 -1.62 -11.79
C ALA A 213 19.43 -3.06 -12.21
N GLU A 214 20.71 -3.48 -12.16
CA GLU A 214 21.14 -4.75 -12.75
C GLU A 214 22.33 -5.39 -11.99
N PRO A 215 22.34 -6.72 -11.80
CA PRO A 215 21.19 -7.65 -11.88
C PRO A 215 20.25 -7.51 -10.67
N LEU A 216 18.94 -7.45 -10.89
CA LEU A 216 17.93 -7.32 -9.82
C LEU A 216 17.06 -8.58 -9.63
N ASP A 217 17.27 -9.61 -10.43
CA ASP A 217 16.35 -10.75 -10.54
C ASP A 217 16.14 -11.45 -9.19
N ASP A 218 17.21 -11.67 -8.41
CA ASP A 218 17.10 -12.27 -7.07
C ASP A 218 16.29 -11.40 -6.10
N PHE A 219 16.47 -10.08 -6.15
CA PHE A 219 15.69 -9.14 -5.32
C PHE A 219 14.22 -9.11 -5.78
N VAL A 220 13.96 -9.16 -7.08
CA VAL A 220 12.60 -9.21 -7.64
C VAL A 220 11.90 -10.51 -7.23
N ALA A 221 12.60 -11.64 -7.33
CA ALA A 221 12.10 -12.94 -6.91
C ALA A 221 11.80 -12.95 -5.40
N GLU A 222 12.73 -12.49 -4.57
CA GLU A 222 12.53 -12.46 -3.12
C GLU A 222 11.40 -11.49 -2.71
N ASP A 223 11.29 -10.31 -3.33
CA ASP A 223 10.15 -9.39 -3.09
C ASP A 223 8.81 -10.01 -3.49
N GLN A 224 8.80 -10.79 -4.58
CA GLN A 224 7.61 -11.52 -5.01
C GLN A 224 7.25 -12.65 -4.04
N ASP A 225 8.24 -13.36 -3.51
CA ASP A 225 8.04 -14.41 -2.51
C ASP A 225 7.63 -13.83 -1.15
N VAL A 226 8.13 -12.65 -0.77
CA VAL A 226 7.64 -11.89 0.39
C VAL A 226 6.15 -11.58 0.24
N LEU A 227 5.70 -11.15 -0.94
CA LEU A 227 4.28 -10.91 -1.19
C LEU A 227 3.46 -12.21 -1.02
N ARG A 228 3.93 -13.32 -1.60
CA ARG A 228 3.26 -14.63 -1.49
C ARG A 228 3.18 -15.10 -0.04
N ALA A 229 4.31 -15.12 0.66
CA ALA A 229 4.39 -15.54 2.06
C ALA A 229 3.52 -14.65 2.97
N GLY A 230 3.52 -13.34 2.72
CA GLY A 230 2.70 -12.38 3.41
C GLY A 230 1.21 -12.65 3.22
N LEU A 231 0.74 -12.72 1.98
CA LEU A 231 -0.68 -12.94 1.66
C LEU A 231 -1.20 -14.31 2.09
N ALA A 232 -0.36 -15.35 2.04
CA ALA A 232 -0.74 -16.71 2.47
C ALA A 232 -0.89 -16.84 4.00
N THR A 233 -0.25 -15.96 4.77
CA THR A 233 -0.20 -16.08 6.24
C THR A 233 -0.87 -14.91 6.98
N ALA A 234 -1.29 -13.87 6.27
CA ALA A 234 -1.88 -12.67 6.87
C ALA A 234 -3.30 -12.92 7.40
N ARG A 235 -3.54 -12.52 8.64
CA ARG A 235 -4.91 -12.33 9.19
C ARG A 235 -5.54 -11.04 8.70
N TRP A 236 -4.71 -10.04 8.39
CA TRP A 236 -5.14 -8.81 7.76
C TRP A 236 -4.01 -8.21 6.94
N ILE A 237 -4.37 -7.38 5.96
CA ILE A 237 -3.44 -6.51 5.24
C ILE A 237 -3.99 -5.09 5.23
N THR A 238 -3.10 -4.11 5.24
CA THR A 238 -3.42 -2.74 4.87
C THR A 238 -3.05 -2.50 3.42
N VAL A 239 -3.87 -1.69 2.76
CA VAL A 239 -3.64 -1.25 1.38
C VAL A 239 -3.89 0.23 1.24
N ASP A 240 -3.05 0.89 0.46
CA ASP A 240 -3.15 2.32 0.18
C ASP A 240 -2.49 2.65 -1.16
N ASP A 241 -2.94 3.71 -1.81
CA ASP A 241 -2.43 4.19 -3.09
C ASP A 241 -1.79 5.57 -2.94
N THR A 242 -0.67 5.76 -3.64
CA THR A 242 -0.14 7.10 -3.88
C THR A 242 0.08 7.37 -5.34
N ALA A 243 -0.08 8.62 -5.76
CA ALA A 243 0.22 9.00 -7.14
C ALA A 243 1.70 8.74 -7.46
N ALA A 244 1.96 8.26 -8.65
CA ALA A 244 3.29 8.01 -9.18
C ALA A 244 3.41 8.68 -10.55
N ARG A 245 4.65 8.88 -10.99
CA ARG A 245 4.94 9.30 -12.36
C ARG A 245 5.97 8.34 -12.95
N HIS A 246 5.65 7.78 -14.11
CA HIS A 246 6.50 6.83 -14.81
C HIS A 246 6.54 7.15 -16.30
N ALA A 247 7.74 7.27 -16.87
CA ALA A 247 7.94 7.62 -18.28
C ALA A 247 7.11 8.86 -18.69
N ARG A 248 7.11 9.88 -17.82
CA ARG A 248 6.33 11.15 -17.93
C ARG A 248 4.81 11.02 -17.84
N LYS A 249 4.26 9.81 -17.73
CA LYS A 249 2.84 9.53 -17.56
C LYS A 249 2.48 9.38 -16.08
N ASP A 250 1.26 9.79 -15.75
CA ASP A 250 0.73 9.58 -14.40
C ASP A 250 0.40 8.10 -14.18
N GLY A 251 0.56 7.67 -12.94
CA GLY A 251 0.24 6.32 -12.49
C GLY A 251 0.05 6.28 -10.99
N PHE A 252 0.03 5.07 -10.44
CA PHE A 252 -0.23 4.83 -9.04
C PHE A 252 0.77 3.82 -8.50
N THR A 253 1.30 4.07 -7.31
CA THR A 253 2.04 3.08 -6.52
C THR A 253 1.11 2.59 -5.43
N THR A 254 0.73 1.32 -5.53
CA THR A 254 -0.05 0.61 -4.50
C THR A 254 0.90 0.01 -3.48
N GLN A 255 0.63 0.25 -2.21
CA GLN A 255 1.25 -0.44 -1.08
C GLN A 255 0.35 -1.57 -0.62
N VAL A 256 0.96 -2.71 -0.31
CA VAL A 256 0.30 -3.85 0.34
C VAL A 256 1.19 -4.37 1.46
N GLY A 257 0.61 -4.66 2.63
CA GLY A 257 1.34 -5.31 3.71
C GLY A 257 0.66 -5.21 5.07
N ASP A 258 1.24 -5.87 6.06
CA ASP A 258 0.82 -5.87 7.46
C ASP A 258 2.00 -5.48 8.38
N ASP A 259 2.00 -5.87 9.66
CA ASP A 259 3.11 -5.54 10.57
C ASP A 259 4.43 -6.28 10.27
N ARG A 260 4.44 -7.24 9.33
CA ARG A 260 5.58 -8.12 9.03
C ARG A 260 6.22 -7.81 7.68
N PHE A 261 5.42 -7.42 6.68
CA PHE A 261 5.94 -7.16 5.33
C PHE A 261 5.35 -5.91 4.67
N THR A 262 6.03 -5.44 3.62
CA THR A 262 5.56 -4.37 2.75
C THR A 262 6.03 -4.63 1.33
N VAL A 263 5.11 -4.50 0.38
CA VAL A 263 5.42 -4.54 -1.04
C VAL A 263 4.80 -3.33 -1.74
N PHE A 264 5.52 -2.80 -2.73
CA PHE A 264 5.03 -1.74 -3.59
C PHE A 264 4.90 -2.23 -5.02
N ARG A 265 3.84 -1.80 -5.73
CA ARG A 265 3.69 -2.03 -7.17
C ARG A 265 3.21 -0.77 -7.86
N THR A 266 3.93 -0.36 -8.89
CA THR A 266 3.59 0.84 -9.65
C THR A 266 3.04 0.51 -11.02
N GLY A 267 1.80 0.92 -11.24
CA GLY A 267 1.05 0.69 -12.48
C GLY A 267 0.40 1.97 -13.02
N ALA A 268 -0.26 1.83 -14.16
CA ALA A 268 -1.00 2.92 -14.80
C ALA A 268 -2.46 3.03 -14.31
N SER A 269 -3.00 1.98 -13.70
CA SER A 269 -4.41 1.87 -13.32
C SER A 269 -4.58 1.68 -11.81
N LYS A 270 -5.65 2.29 -11.28
CA LYS A 270 -6.17 2.08 -9.93
C LYS A 270 -7.47 1.28 -9.93
N SER A 271 -7.72 0.50 -10.99
CA SER A 271 -8.92 -0.32 -11.10
C SER A 271 -8.89 -1.49 -10.12
N ARG A 272 -10.06 -2.03 -9.78
CA ARG A 272 -10.16 -3.24 -8.97
C ARG A 272 -9.46 -4.43 -9.61
N GLU A 273 -9.55 -4.56 -10.94
CA GLU A 273 -8.86 -5.61 -11.69
C GLU A 273 -7.33 -5.50 -11.55
N ALA A 274 -6.77 -4.29 -11.58
CA ALA A 274 -5.35 -4.07 -11.34
C ALA A 274 -4.94 -4.46 -9.91
N PHE A 275 -5.79 -4.13 -8.93
CA PHE A 275 -5.58 -4.53 -7.53
C PHE A 275 -5.65 -6.06 -7.34
N LEU A 276 -6.65 -6.73 -7.90
CA LEU A 276 -6.76 -8.20 -7.87
C LEU A 276 -5.58 -8.87 -8.60
N SER A 277 -5.15 -8.30 -9.72
CA SER A 277 -3.95 -8.79 -10.43
C SER A 277 -2.68 -8.69 -9.59
N LEU A 278 -2.55 -7.64 -8.76
CA LEU A 278 -1.47 -7.53 -7.78
C LEU A 278 -1.56 -8.63 -6.72
N LEU A 279 -2.75 -8.84 -6.15
CA LEU A 279 -2.98 -9.83 -5.11
C LEU A 279 -2.77 -11.28 -5.56
N ARG A 280 -2.78 -11.56 -6.88
CA ARG A 280 -2.34 -12.85 -7.43
C ARG A 280 -0.85 -13.12 -7.27
N ALA A 281 -0.06 -12.19 -6.74
CA ALA A 281 1.34 -12.42 -6.38
C ALA A 281 2.17 -13.16 -7.47
N GLY A 282 2.05 -12.70 -8.72
CA GLY A 282 2.82 -13.21 -9.86
C GLY A 282 2.17 -14.38 -10.60
N HIS A 283 1.07 -14.94 -10.09
CA HIS A 283 0.25 -15.92 -10.80
C HIS A 283 -0.50 -15.25 -11.96
N THR A 284 -0.53 -15.90 -13.13
CA THR A 284 -1.12 -15.37 -14.37
C THR A 284 -2.51 -15.93 -14.65
N ASP A 285 -2.86 -17.02 -13.98
CA ASP A 285 -4.06 -17.80 -14.23
C ASP A 285 -5.35 -17.14 -13.72
N TYR A 286 -6.45 -17.61 -14.28
CA TYR A 286 -7.82 -17.25 -13.96
C TYR A 286 -8.57 -18.53 -13.58
N VAL A 287 -9.30 -18.49 -12.46
CA VAL A 287 -9.94 -19.69 -11.92
C VAL A 287 -11.42 -19.44 -11.63
N VAL A 288 -12.28 -20.28 -12.19
CA VAL A 288 -13.71 -20.32 -11.90
C VAL A 288 -13.97 -21.41 -10.86
N ASN A 289 -13.93 -21.02 -9.58
CA ASN A 289 -14.25 -21.87 -8.43
C ASN A 289 -15.42 -21.28 -7.61
N ALA A 290 -15.77 -21.93 -6.50
CA ALA A 290 -16.86 -21.47 -5.63
C ALA A 290 -16.69 -20.01 -5.18
N ALA A 291 -15.46 -19.60 -4.83
CA ALA A 291 -15.15 -18.23 -4.43
C ALA A 291 -15.33 -17.22 -5.58
N ALA A 292 -14.94 -17.59 -6.81
CA ALA A 292 -15.17 -16.77 -7.99
C ALA A 292 -16.67 -16.55 -8.25
N LEU A 293 -17.46 -17.63 -8.19
CA LEU A 293 -18.90 -17.57 -8.41
C LEU A 293 -19.62 -16.78 -7.31
N GLU A 294 -19.19 -16.92 -6.05
CA GLU A 294 -19.70 -16.11 -4.95
C GLU A 294 -19.37 -14.62 -5.13
N TYR A 295 -18.14 -14.30 -5.53
CA TYR A 295 -17.76 -12.93 -5.88
C TYR A 295 -18.67 -12.38 -6.98
N MET A 296 -18.89 -13.13 -8.06
CA MET A 296 -19.74 -12.72 -9.18
C MET A 296 -21.19 -12.46 -8.74
N ARG A 297 -21.75 -13.34 -7.91
CA ARG A 297 -23.09 -13.16 -7.31
C ARG A 297 -23.17 -11.87 -6.49
N GLY A 298 -22.20 -11.66 -5.60
CA GLY A 298 -22.14 -10.47 -4.73
C GLY A 298 -21.98 -9.16 -5.48
N HIS A 299 -21.49 -9.21 -6.73
CA HIS A 299 -21.29 -8.04 -7.59
C HIS A 299 -22.34 -7.90 -8.71
N GLY A 300 -23.42 -8.69 -8.65
CA GLY A 300 -24.57 -8.53 -9.54
C GLY A 300 -24.39 -9.07 -10.95
N LEU A 301 -23.49 -10.05 -11.17
CA LEU A 301 -23.47 -10.78 -12.43
C LEU A 301 -24.76 -11.61 -12.55
N SER A 302 -25.34 -11.69 -13.76
CA SER A 302 -26.62 -12.37 -13.96
C SER A 302 -26.51 -13.87 -13.63
N GLY A 303 -27.56 -14.44 -13.04
CA GLY A 303 -27.60 -15.85 -12.68
C GLY A 303 -27.39 -16.78 -13.87
N GLN A 304 -27.83 -16.37 -15.07
CA GLN A 304 -27.61 -17.11 -16.31
C GLN A 304 -26.12 -17.19 -16.69
N VAL A 305 -25.39 -16.07 -16.61
CA VAL A 305 -23.94 -16.05 -16.91
C VAL A 305 -23.17 -16.84 -15.86
N ILE A 306 -23.56 -16.74 -14.59
CA ILE A 306 -22.96 -17.53 -13.51
C ILE A 306 -23.18 -19.03 -13.74
N ALA A 307 -24.40 -19.44 -14.07
CA ALA A 307 -24.71 -20.83 -14.39
C ALA A 307 -23.96 -21.34 -15.62
N LEU A 308 -23.76 -20.49 -16.64
CA LEU A 308 -22.97 -20.82 -17.82
C LEU A 308 -21.49 -21.07 -17.47
N LEU A 309 -20.90 -20.19 -16.66
CA LEU A 309 -19.53 -20.34 -16.16
C LEU A 309 -19.38 -21.56 -15.24
N ASP A 310 -20.40 -21.85 -14.43
CA ASP A 310 -20.41 -22.97 -13.49
C ASP A 310 -20.66 -24.34 -14.16
N ALA A 311 -21.47 -24.39 -15.23
CA ALA A 311 -21.69 -25.62 -15.98
C ALA A 311 -20.52 -25.98 -16.90
N HIS A 312 -19.68 -25.00 -17.29
CA HIS A 312 -18.58 -25.24 -18.21
C HIS A 312 -17.47 -26.11 -17.59
N PRO A 313 -16.95 -27.16 -18.27
CA PRO A 313 -15.99 -28.10 -17.69
C PRO A 313 -14.59 -27.48 -17.43
N ALA A 314 -14.13 -26.58 -18.29
CA ALA A 314 -12.88 -25.87 -18.05
C ALA A 314 -13.06 -24.81 -16.95
N LYS A 315 -12.29 -24.94 -15.87
CA LYS A 315 -12.32 -24.04 -14.70
C LYS A 315 -11.03 -23.24 -14.49
N LEU A 316 -9.95 -23.62 -15.15
CA LEU A 316 -8.64 -23.01 -14.99
C LEU A 316 -8.12 -22.57 -16.35
N PHE A 317 -7.65 -21.32 -16.43
CA PHE A 317 -7.14 -20.70 -17.65
C PHE A 317 -5.78 -20.11 -17.34
N ALA A 318 -4.77 -20.42 -18.16
CA ALA A 318 -3.37 -20.12 -17.84
C ALA A 318 -3.05 -18.62 -17.79
N ASP A 319 -3.73 -17.81 -18.59
CA ASP A 319 -3.44 -16.39 -18.76
C ASP A 319 -4.67 -15.58 -19.26
N ALA A 320 -4.46 -14.28 -19.47
CA ALA A 320 -5.50 -13.36 -19.91
C ALA A 320 -6.02 -13.67 -21.33
N PRO A 321 -5.17 -14.00 -22.33
CA PRO A 321 -5.64 -14.48 -23.62
C PRO A 321 -6.57 -15.71 -23.53
N ALA A 322 -6.20 -16.72 -22.75
CA ALA A 322 -7.02 -17.92 -22.58
C ALA A 322 -8.37 -17.60 -21.92
N TRP A 323 -8.38 -16.72 -20.92
CA TRP A 323 -9.60 -16.25 -20.26
C TRP A 323 -10.50 -15.45 -21.21
N ALA A 324 -9.94 -14.52 -21.99
CA ALA A 324 -10.69 -13.71 -22.95
C ALA A 324 -11.32 -14.58 -24.05
N ALA A 325 -10.57 -15.55 -24.58
CA ALA A 325 -11.08 -16.51 -25.56
C ALA A 325 -12.24 -17.35 -24.98
N HIS A 326 -12.17 -17.70 -23.70
CA HIS A 326 -13.25 -18.40 -23.03
C HIS A 326 -14.53 -17.56 -22.92
N LEU A 327 -14.42 -16.30 -22.48
CA LEU A 327 -15.56 -15.38 -22.39
C LEU A 327 -16.19 -15.11 -23.77
N ALA A 328 -15.36 -14.99 -24.81
CA ALA A 328 -15.83 -14.82 -26.18
C ALA A 328 -16.61 -16.04 -26.68
N ARG A 329 -16.11 -17.25 -26.42
CA ARG A 329 -16.79 -18.51 -26.80
C ARG A 329 -18.13 -18.69 -26.09
N LEU A 330 -18.27 -18.16 -24.89
CA LEU A 330 -19.53 -18.15 -24.13
C LEU A 330 -20.49 -17.02 -24.54
N GLY A 331 -20.11 -16.15 -25.49
CA GLY A 331 -20.93 -15.01 -25.90
C GLY A 331 -21.11 -13.95 -24.81
N ILE A 332 -20.30 -13.98 -23.75
CA ILE A 332 -20.46 -13.05 -22.61
C ILE A 332 -20.11 -11.63 -23.04
N GLY A 333 -19.12 -11.47 -23.91
CA GLY A 333 -18.69 -10.16 -24.43
C GLY A 333 -19.71 -9.46 -25.34
N THR A 334 -20.76 -10.16 -25.80
CA THR A 334 -21.81 -9.57 -26.64
C THR A 334 -23.03 -9.10 -25.82
N LEU A 335 -23.04 -9.35 -24.51
CA LEU A 335 -24.13 -8.95 -23.63
C LEU A 335 -24.04 -7.45 -23.31
N ALA A 336 -24.98 -6.68 -23.83
CA ALA A 336 -25.09 -5.23 -23.56
C ALA A 336 -25.86 -4.96 -22.25
N VAL A 337 -25.34 -5.44 -21.12
CA VAL A 337 -25.96 -5.31 -19.78
C VAL A 337 -25.05 -4.58 -18.80
N THR A 338 -25.65 -3.92 -17.80
CA THR A 338 -24.94 -3.20 -16.73
C THR A 338 -25.18 -3.89 -15.39
N PRO A 339 -24.14 -4.18 -14.58
CA PRO A 339 -22.71 -3.93 -14.84
C PRO A 339 -22.14 -4.81 -15.97
N ASP A 340 -21.02 -4.39 -16.55
CA ASP A 340 -20.34 -5.14 -17.63
C ASP A 340 -20.02 -6.57 -17.17
N PRO A 341 -20.61 -7.60 -17.80
CA PRO A 341 -20.46 -8.97 -17.36
C PRO A 341 -19.03 -9.48 -17.56
N VAL A 342 -18.29 -8.99 -18.56
CA VAL A 342 -16.88 -9.34 -18.77
C VAL A 342 -16.04 -8.83 -17.61
N GLN A 343 -16.25 -7.58 -17.20
CA GLN A 343 -15.56 -6.99 -16.07
C GLN A 343 -15.80 -7.78 -14.77
N ILE A 344 -17.06 -8.07 -14.44
CA ILE A 344 -17.39 -8.78 -13.19
C ILE A 344 -16.90 -10.23 -13.23
N ALA A 345 -17.06 -10.94 -14.36
CA ALA A 345 -16.55 -12.29 -14.52
C ALA A 345 -15.01 -12.33 -14.39
N THR A 346 -14.31 -11.37 -14.99
CA THR A 346 -12.85 -11.28 -14.92
C THR A 346 -12.39 -11.03 -13.48
N GLN A 347 -13.00 -10.08 -12.77
CA GLN A 347 -12.69 -9.84 -11.36
C GLN A 347 -12.99 -11.07 -10.49
N GLY A 348 -14.09 -11.79 -10.75
CA GLY A 348 -14.41 -13.02 -10.04
C GLY A 348 -13.39 -14.13 -10.31
N ALA A 349 -12.95 -14.31 -11.56
CA ALA A 349 -11.95 -15.31 -11.90
C ALA A 349 -10.55 -14.98 -11.34
N LEU A 350 -10.20 -13.70 -11.24
CA LEU A 350 -9.00 -13.25 -10.52
C LEU A 350 -9.10 -13.53 -9.02
N TRP A 351 -10.25 -13.25 -8.40
CA TRP A 351 -10.51 -13.59 -7.00
C TRP A 351 -10.47 -15.10 -6.75
N GLY A 352 -10.99 -15.88 -7.70
CA GLY A 352 -10.89 -17.33 -7.69
C GLY A 352 -9.45 -17.83 -7.72
N ALA A 353 -8.59 -17.21 -8.55
CA ALA A 353 -7.17 -17.55 -8.62
C ALA A 353 -6.44 -17.22 -7.31
N ILE A 354 -6.70 -16.05 -6.72
CA ILE A 354 -6.19 -15.66 -5.40
C ILE A 354 -6.51 -16.74 -4.36
N CYS A 355 -7.78 -17.16 -4.26
CA CYS A 355 -8.21 -18.20 -3.33
C CYS A 355 -7.62 -19.58 -3.68
N HIS A 356 -7.51 -19.92 -4.97
CA HIS A 356 -6.96 -21.20 -5.45
C HIS A 356 -5.51 -21.39 -5.01
N HIS A 357 -4.71 -20.33 -5.06
CA HIS A 357 -3.31 -20.33 -4.62
C HIS A 357 -3.15 -20.14 -3.10
N GLY A 358 -4.25 -20.14 -2.33
CA GLY A 358 -4.22 -19.95 -0.88
C GLY A 358 -3.75 -18.55 -0.47
N LEU A 359 -3.85 -17.56 -1.35
CA LEU A 359 -3.52 -16.17 -1.07
C LEU A 359 -4.76 -15.50 -0.49
N LEU A 360 -4.68 -14.93 0.72
CA LEU A 360 -5.83 -14.43 1.49
C LEU A 360 -6.83 -15.54 1.85
N ILE A 361 -6.80 -15.99 3.10
CA ILE A 361 -7.68 -17.07 3.58
C ILE A 361 -9.14 -16.57 3.51
N PRO A 362 -10.03 -17.24 2.75
CA PRO A 362 -11.44 -16.85 2.74
C PRO A 362 -12.15 -17.39 4.00
N ASP A 363 -13.12 -16.63 4.49
CA ASP A 363 -13.87 -16.86 5.75
C ASP A 363 -14.53 -18.25 5.82
N ALA A 364 -14.83 -18.86 4.68
CA ALA A 364 -15.61 -20.09 4.59
C ALA A 364 -14.79 -21.38 4.44
N ALA A 365 -13.49 -21.32 4.14
CA ALA A 365 -12.76 -22.50 3.65
C ALA A 365 -12.13 -23.39 4.75
N SER A 366 -12.06 -22.94 6.02
CA SER A 366 -11.23 -23.65 7.01
C SER A 366 -11.67 -23.58 8.47
N GLY A 367 -12.79 -22.91 8.79
CA GLY A 367 -13.15 -22.62 10.18
C GLY A 367 -12.22 -21.60 10.87
N ALA A 368 -11.22 -21.07 10.16
CA ALA A 368 -10.41 -19.93 10.56
C ALA A 368 -11.04 -18.62 10.04
N ALA A 369 -10.92 -17.55 10.84
CA ALA A 369 -11.36 -16.22 10.45
C ALA A 369 -10.63 -15.76 9.17
N GLY A 370 -11.37 -15.32 8.15
CA GLY A 370 -10.78 -14.93 6.87
C GLY A 370 -9.87 -13.70 6.95
N THR A 371 -8.96 -13.54 5.98
CA THR A 371 -8.04 -12.40 5.91
C THR A 371 -8.79 -11.10 5.61
N VAL A 372 -8.59 -10.08 6.45
CA VAL A 372 -9.27 -8.77 6.31
C VAL A 372 -8.39 -7.75 5.58
N ILE A 373 -8.95 -7.07 4.57
CA ILE A 373 -8.32 -5.94 3.88
C ILE A 373 -8.78 -4.63 4.53
N VAL A 374 -7.83 -3.85 5.06
CA VAL A 374 -8.08 -2.54 5.69
C VAL A 374 -7.62 -1.42 4.76
N SER A 375 -8.53 -0.50 4.40
CA SER A 375 -8.20 0.63 3.50
C SER A 375 -8.91 1.93 3.87
N ASP A 376 -8.65 2.99 3.10
CA ASP A 376 -9.35 4.28 3.17
C ASP A 376 -10.80 4.23 2.62
N GLY A 377 -11.18 3.11 1.99
CA GLY A 377 -12.51 2.89 1.42
C GLY A 377 -12.63 3.17 -0.08
N ALA A 378 -11.51 3.38 -0.78
CA ALA A 378 -11.50 3.50 -2.23
C ALA A 378 -12.10 2.24 -2.90
N GLY A 379 -12.84 2.44 -3.99
CA GLY A 379 -13.70 1.42 -4.58
C GLY A 379 -12.98 0.14 -4.98
N GLN A 380 -11.73 0.26 -5.44
CA GLN A 380 -10.88 -0.81 -5.91
C GLN A 380 -10.47 -1.80 -4.80
N PHE A 381 -10.35 -1.34 -3.55
CA PHE A 381 -9.93 -2.17 -2.42
C PHE A 381 -11.07 -2.94 -1.76
N ARG A 382 -12.33 -2.63 -2.11
CA ARG A 382 -13.52 -3.30 -1.58
C ARG A 382 -13.71 -4.68 -2.22
N VAL A 383 -12.90 -5.64 -1.82
CA VAL A 383 -12.95 -7.06 -2.22
C VAL A 383 -12.78 -7.95 -0.98
N GLY A 384 -13.32 -9.17 -1.02
CA GLY A 384 -13.29 -10.09 0.11
C GLY A 384 -13.85 -9.50 1.40
N LEU A 385 -13.25 -9.86 2.54
CA LEU A 385 -13.54 -9.23 3.82
C LEU A 385 -12.85 -7.87 3.93
N HIS A 386 -13.64 -6.80 3.94
CA HIS A 386 -13.12 -5.43 3.98
C HIS A 386 -13.45 -4.71 5.30
N ALA A 387 -12.51 -3.90 5.76
CA ALA A 387 -12.62 -2.98 6.89
C ALA A 387 -12.19 -1.55 6.51
N LEU A 388 -12.80 -0.57 7.16
CA LEU A 388 -12.53 0.84 6.92
C LEU A 388 -11.62 1.45 7.98
N CYS A 389 -10.70 2.30 7.53
CA CYS A 389 -9.87 3.13 8.39
C CYS A 389 -10.72 4.21 9.09
N TRP A 390 -10.79 4.16 10.42
CA TRP A 390 -11.48 5.14 11.25
C TRP A 390 -10.90 6.54 11.13
N VAL A 391 -9.57 6.67 10.99
CA VAL A 391 -8.91 7.96 10.81
C VAL A 391 -9.37 8.61 9.51
N HIS A 392 -9.57 7.84 8.43
CA HIS A 392 -10.13 8.35 7.19
C HIS A 392 -11.62 8.72 7.33
N ALA A 393 -12.41 7.93 8.04
CA ALA A 393 -13.81 8.24 8.31
C ALA A 393 -13.98 9.54 9.11
N GLU A 394 -13.22 9.73 10.19
CA GLU A 394 -13.26 10.96 10.99
C GLU A 394 -12.72 12.16 10.21
N ARG A 395 -11.68 11.97 9.38
CA ARG A 395 -11.10 13.03 8.54
C ARG A 395 -12.16 13.66 7.62
N LEU A 396 -13.19 12.91 7.19
CA LEU A 396 -14.30 13.47 6.42
C LEU A 396 -15.13 14.46 7.23
N VAL A 397 -15.35 14.19 8.52
CA VAL A 397 -16.08 15.09 9.44
C VAL A 397 -15.20 16.29 9.79
N HIS A 398 -13.92 16.06 10.08
CA HIS A 398 -12.96 17.13 10.40
C HIS A 398 -12.77 18.14 9.27
N LYS A 399 -12.86 17.71 8.00
CA LYS A 399 -12.71 18.57 6.82
C LYS A 399 -13.96 19.40 6.49
N LEU A 400 -15.07 19.22 7.21
CA LEU A 400 -16.25 20.06 7.01
C LEU A 400 -15.93 21.51 7.36
N VAL A 401 -16.47 22.44 6.57
CA VAL A 401 -16.27 23.88 6.74
C VAL A 401 -17.59 24.47 7.25
N PRO A 402 -17.77 24.62 8.57
CA PRO A 402 -18.97 25.22 9.15
C PRO A 402 -19.00 26.73 8.88
N ALA A 403 -20.18 27.26 8.56
CA ALA A 403 -20.42 28.68 8.30
C ALA A 403 -20.89 29.44 9.55
N THR A 404 -21.56 28.75 10.48
CA THR A 404 -22.11 29.36 11.71
C THR A 404 -21.50 28.74 12.98
N PRO A 405 -21.56 29.42 14.14
CA PRO A 405 -21.16 28.86 15.42
C PRO A 405 -21.88 27.54 15.76
N GLU A 406 -23.16 27.43 15.45
CA GLU A 406 -23.98 26.24 15.72
C GLU A 406 -23.51 25.06 14.85
N GLN A 407 -23.18 25.31 13.59
CA GLN A 407 -22.60 24.29 12.71
C GLN A 407 -21.22 23.85 13.20
N ARG A 408 -20.40 24.78 13.70
CA ARG A 408 -19.09 24.48 14.29
C ARG A 408 -19.24 23.58 15.51
N GLN A 409 -20.15 23.95 16.42
CA GLN A 409 -20.47 23.17 17.60
C GLN A 409 -20.96 21.76 17.23
N ALA A 410 -21.84 21.64 16.23
CA ALA A 410 -22.34 20.35 15.76
C ALA A 410 -21.20 19.43 15.25
N VAL A 411 -20.24 19.99 14.50
CA VAL A 411 -19.05 19.27 14.04
C VAL A 411 -18.18 18.86 15.23
N GLU A 412 -17.88 19.77 16.15
CA GLU A 412 -17.02 19.51 17.32
C GLU A 412 -17.60 18.42 18.24
N VAL A 413 -18.89 18.52 18.58
CA VAL A 413 -19.60 17.50 19.36
C VAL A 413 -19.57 16.16 18.66
N THR A 414 -19.84 16.12 17.35
CA THR A 414 -19.81 14.87 16.58
C THR A 414 -18.42 14.25 16.56
N ARG A 415 -17.37 15.06 16.40
CA ARG A 415 -15.98 14.59 16.47
C ARG A 415 -15.66 14.01 17.84
N ALA A 416 -16.02 14.70 18.93
CA ALA A 416 -15.82 14.18 20.29
C ALA A 416 -16.52 12.83 20.51
N LEU A 417 -17.76 12.68 20.02
CA LEU A 417 -18.49 11.42 20.08
C LEU A 417 -17.81 10.29 19.31
N ILE A 418 -17.30 10.57 18.11
CA ILE A 418 -16.54 9.61 17.29
C ILE A 418 -15.25 9.22 18.02
N TRP A 419 -14.54 10.18 18.61
CA TRP A 419 -13.27 9.94 19.31
C TRP A 419 -13.48 9.07 20.55
N TRP A 420 -14.54 9.30 21.32
CA TRP A 420 -14.88 8.43 22.46
C TRP A 420 -15.26 7.02 22.02
N LEU A 421 -16.05 6.87 20.95
CA LEU A 421 -16.33 5.55 20.38
C LEU A 421 -15.04 4.85 19.92
N TYR A 422 -14.14 5.59 19.29
CA TYR A 422 -12.85 5.08 18.82
C TYR A 422 -11.93 4.65 19.97
N ALA A 423 -11.88 5.42 21.05
CA ALA A 423 -11.16 5.05 22.27
C ALA A 423 -11.74 3.77 22.89
N ASP A 424 -13.07 3.63 22.93
CA ASP A 424 -13.70 2.41 23.44
C ASP A 424 -13.45 1.20 22.53
N LEU A 425 -13.38 1.38 21.21
CA LEU A 425 -13.00 0.32 20.27
C LEU A 425 -11.58 -0.16 20.56
N LYS A 426 -10.62 0.75 20.76
CA LYS A 426 -9.25 0.42 21.20
C LYS A 426 -9.21 -0.28 22.56
N ALA A 427 -10.08 0.09 23.48
CA ALA A 427 -10.17 -0.58 24.78
C ALA A 427 -10.76 -1.99 24.63
N TRP A 428 -11.74 -2.16 23.75
CA TRP A 428 -12.37 -3.45 23.46
C TRP A 428 -11.42 -4.42 22.74
N THR A 429 -10.55 -3.96 21.84
CA THR A 429 -9.57 -4.86 21.18
C THR A 429 -8.61 -5.52 22.16
N ARG A 430 -8.35 -4.90 23.32
CA ARG A 430 -7.51 -5.48 24.39
C ARG A 430 -8.26 -6.47 25.28
N ASP A 431 -9.58 -6.34 25.36
CA ASP A 431 -10.46 -7.18 26.18
C ASP A 431 -11.80 -7.39 25.46
N PRO A 432 -11.82 -8.28 24.44
CA PRO A 432 -13.00 -8.50 23.63
C PRO A 432 -14.13 -9.16 24.42
N CYS A 433 -15.27 -8.46 24.50
CA CYS A 433 -16.47 -8.96 25.19
C CYS A 433 -17.72 -8.81 24.30
N PRO A 434 -18.55 -9.86 24.13
CA PRO A 434 -19.76 -9.81 23.30
C PRO A 434 -20.76 -8.73 23.73
N ARG A 435 -20.98 -8.57 25.04
CA ARG A 435 -21.88 -7.54 25.60
C ARG A 435 -21.38 -6.14 25.26
N ARG A 436 -20.08 -5.87 25.43
CA ARG A 436 -19.46 -4.58 25.07
C ARG A 436 -19.51 -4.35 23.56
N ALA A 437 -19.30 -5.38 22.73
CA ALA A 437 -19.43 -5.27 21.28
C ALA A 437 -20.85 -4.85 20.85
N ALA A 438 -21.89 -5.44 21.46
CA ALA A 438 -23.28 -5.04 21.21
C ALA A 438 -23.54 -3.57 21.63
N ALA A 439 -23.04 -3.15 22.79
CA ALA A 439 -23.13 -1.76 23.24
C ALA A 439 -22.43 -0.78 22.28
N LEU A 440 -21.26 -1.14 21.74
CA LEU A 440 -20.53 -0.33 20.76
C LEU A 440 -21.28 -0.21 19.43
N ARG A 441 -21.91 -1.31 18.96
CA ARG A 441 -22.78 -1.28 17.77
C ARG A 441 -24.00 -0.36 17.96
N ALA A 442 -24.61 -0.36 19.13
CA ALA A 442 -25.72 0.53 19.45
C ALA A 442 -25.26 1.99 19.60
N ARG A 443 -24.10 2.24 20.23
CA ARG A 443 -23.50 3.57 20.34
C ARG A 443 -23.19 4.14 18.95
N PHE A 444 -22.65 3.33 18.03
CA PHE A 444 -22.46 3.72 16.64
C PHE A 444 -23.77 4.21 16.01
N ASP A 445 -24.87 3.45 16.14
CA ASP A 445 -26.17 3.88 15.58
C ASP A 445 -26.63 5.22 16.15
N ARG A 446 -26.50 5.44 17.46
CA ARG A 446 -26.88 6.71 18.10
C ARG A 446 -26.07 7.89 17.57
N ILE A 447 -24.77 7.72 17.33
CA ILE A 447 -23.90 8.78 16.83
C ILE A 447 -24.23 9.09 15.37
N PHE A 448 -24.29 8.07 14.52
CA PHE A 448 -24.39 8.25 13.06
C PHE A 448 -25.81 8.42 12.52
N LYS A 449 -26.85 8.18 13.35
CA LYS A 449 -28.25 8.53 13.05
C LYS A 449 -28.68 9.87 13.65
N ARG A 450 -27.79 10.55 14.38
CA ARG A 450 -28.07 11.86 14.96
C ARG A 450 -28.44 12.85 13.85
N ARG A 451 -29.50 13.62 14.06
CA ARG A 451 -29.84 14.78 13.25
C ARG A 451 -29.24 16.04 13.86
N THR A 452 -28.75 16.92 13.00
CA THR A 452 -28.20 18.22 13.36
C THR A 452 -28.84 19.26 12.45
N ASP A 453 -28.78 20.53 12.81
CA ASP A 453 -29.21 21.61 11.92
C ASP A 453 -28.19 21.91 10.81
N TYR A 454 -27.23 21.00 10.59
CA TYR A 454 -26.23 21.06 9.54
C TYR A 454 -26.42 19.93 8.52
N ALA A 455 -27.25 20.16 7.50
CA ALA A 455 -27.63 19.16 6.51
C ALA A 455 -26.44 18.44 5.83
N THR A 456 -25.31 19.12 5.64
CA THR A 456 -24.09 18.50 5.07
C THR A 456 -23.50 17.45 6.02
N LEU A 457 -23.46 17.74 7.33
CA LEU A 457 -23.03 16.79 8.35
C LEU A 457 -24.00 15.61 8.43
N ASP A 458 -25.30 15.85 8.42
CA ASP A 458 -26.32 14.79 8.48
C ASP A 458 -26.22 13.81 7.31
N ARG A 459 -26.04 14.34 6.08
CA ARG A 459 -25.81 13.51 4.88
C ARG A 459 -24.51 12.70 4.99
N LEU A 460 -23.45 13.29 5.55
CA LEU A 460 -22.18 12.60 5.78
C LEU A 460 -22.33 11.48 6.80
N LEU A 461 -23.00 11.74 7.92
CA LEU A 461 -23.27 10.74 8.97
C LEU A 461 -24.11 9.59 8.44
N ALA A 462 -25.17 9.87 7.67
CA ALA A 462 -25.97 8.84 7.02
C ALA A 462 -25.14 7.99 6.04
N ARG A 463 -24.19 8.60 5.31
CA ARG A 463 -23.27 7.85 4.42
C ARG A 463 -22.31 6.95 5.19
N LEU A 464 -21.76 7.43 6.31
CA LEU A 464 -20.90 6.63 7.18
C LEU A 464 -21.69 5.52 7.88
N HIS A 465 -22.95 5.79 8.25
CA HIS A 465 -23.87 4.81 8.84
C HIS A 465 -24.08 3.60 7.92
N ARG A 466 -24.27 3.83 6.62
CA ARG A 466 -24.37 2.74 5.62
C ARG A 466 -23.13 1.84 5.56
N ARG A 467 -21.97 2.33 6.01
CA ARG A 467 -20.70 1.60 6.06
C ARG A 467 -20.39 1.03 7.46
N LYS A 468 -21.40 0.93 8.35
CA LYS A 468 -21.27 0.43 9.73
C LYS A 468 -20.51 -0.88 9.82
N HIS A 469 -20.85 -1.85 8.97
CA HIS A 469 -20.26 -3.18 8.99
C HIS A 469 -18.74 -3.16 8.75
N GLU A 470 -18.24 -2.28 7.90
CA GLU A 470 -16.81 -2.15 7.59
C GLU A 470 -16.07 -1.34 8.65
N LEU A 471 -16.69 -0.31 9.22
CA LEU A 471 -16.10 0.48 10.31
C LEU A 471 -16.03 -0.32 11.62
N LEU A 472 -16.97 -1.22 11.85
CA LEU A 472 -17.02 -2.06 13.05
C LEU A 472 -16.50 -3.48 12.82
N ARG A 473 -15.79 -3.75 11.71
CA ARG A 473 -15.23 -5.07 11.40
C ARG A 473 -14.33 -5.60 12.52
N VAL A 474 -13.63 -4.69 13.21
CA VAL A 474 -12.81 -4.99 14.38
C VAL A 474 -13.58 -5.77 15.47
N LEU A 475 -14.90 -5.58 15.59
CA LEU A 475 -15.71 -6.29 16.57
C LEU A 475 -15.93 -7.78 16.23
N GLN A 476 -15.51 -8.21 15.04
CA GLN A 476 -15.48 -9.60 14.58
C GLN A 476 -14.03 -10.11 14.50
N HIS A 477 -13.10 -9.22 14.11
CA HIS A 477 -11.67 -9.51 13.98
C HIS A 477 -10.86 -8.54 14.86
N PRO A 478 -10.71 -8.82 16.17
CA PRO A 478 -10.05 -7.92 17.12
C PRO A 478 -8.58 -7.63 16.79
N GLU A 479 -7.94 -8.49 15.99
CA GLU A 479 -6.54 -8.40 15.57
C GLU A 479 -6.28 -7.32 14.49
N ILE A 480 -7.32 -6.83 13.81
CA ILE A 480 -7.14 -5.86 12.72
C ILE A 480 -6.87 -4.46 13.27
N PRO A 481 -6.05 -3.65 12.59
CA PRO A 481 -5.86 -2.27 12.97
C PRO A 481 -7.12 -1.45 12.66
N LEU A 482 -7.44 -0.49 13.54
CA LEU A 482 -8.53 0.46 13.30
C LEU A 482 -8.16 1.55 12.28
N HIS A 483 -6.90 1.60 11.85
CA HIS A 483 -6.34 2.64 11.00
C HIS A 483 -5.27 2.11 10.04
N THR A 484 -4.93 2.91 9.02
CA THR A 484 -3.92 2.59 8.00
C THR A 484 -2.60 3.36 8.18
N ASN A 485 -2.25 3.79 9.39
CA ASN A 485 -1.02 4.56 9.62
C ASN A 485 0.26 3.80 9.21
N GLY A 486 0.25 2.47 9.29
CA GLY A 486 1.36 1.63 8.83
C GLY A 486 1.61 1.79 7.33
N SER A 487 0.57 1.62 6.51
CA SER A 487 0.66 1.84 5.06
C SER A 487 0.98 3.29 4.71
N GLU A 488 0.39 4.28 5.41
CA GLU A 488 0.72 5.70 5.21
C GLU A 488 2.23 5.96 5.47
N ASN A 489 2.81 5.37 6.52
CA ASN A 489 4.24 5.49 6.83
C ASN A 489 5.14 4.77 5.83
N ASP A 490 4.68 3.65 5.27
CA ASP A 490 5.38 2.92 4.21
C ASP A 490 5.46 3.76 2.94
N ILE A 491 4.33 4.27 2.48
CA ILE A 491 4.19 5.10 1.27
C ILE A 491 5.04 6.36 1.31
N ARG A 492 5.36 6.91 2.49
CA ARG A 492 6.24 8.10 2.60
C ARG A 492 7.57 7.93 1.87
N ALA A 493 8.14 6.72 1.83
CA ALA A 493 9.35 6.47 1.08
C ALA A 493 9.16 6.71 -0.43
N CYS A 494 8.06 6.21 -1.00
CA CYS A 494 7.68 6.46 -2.39
C CYS A 494 7.36 7.94 -2.67
N VAL A 495 6.66 8.61 -1.75
CA VAL A 495 6.33 10.04 -1.86
C VAL A 495 7.60 10.90 -1.83
N THR A 496 8.52 10.64 -0.90
CA THR A 496 9.80 11.34 -0.82
C THR A 496 10.61 11.11 -2.09
N LYS A 497 10.73 9.84 -2.54
CA LYS A 497 11.44 9.52 -3.78
C LYS A 497 10.87 10.27 -4.98
N ARG A 498 9.53 10.31 -5.11
CA ARG A 498 8.85 11.07 -6.17
C ARG A 498 9.15 12.57 -6.09
N LYS A 499 9.14 13.16 -4.89
CA LYS A 499 9.43 14.60 -4.70
C LYS A 499 10.87 14.96 -5.08
N ILE A 500 11.83 14.09 -4.78
CA ILE A 500 13.25 14.37 -5.08
C ILE A 500 13.65 14.01 -6.51
N SER A 501 13.03 13.01 -7.14
CA SER A 501 13.45 12.51 -8.46
C SER A 501 12.47 12.79 -9.59
N GLY A 502 11.26 13.28 -9.30
CA GLY A 502 10.22 13.55 -10.31
C GLY A 502 9.52 12.30 -10.87
N GLY A 503 9.86 11.10 -10.40
CA GLY A 503 9.33 9.82 -10.91
C GLY A 503 10.42 8.90 -11.47
N THR A 504 9.99 7.84 -12.15
CA THR A 504 10.88 6.85 -12.79
C THR A 504 10.77 6.93 -14.32
N MET A 505 11.83 6.58 -15.04
CA MET A 505 11.84 6.66 -16.51
C MET A 505 11.83 5.29 -17.21
N SER A 506 12.69 4.36 -16.79
CA SER A 506 12.76 3.01 -17.36
C SER A 506 11.99 1.99 -16.52
N THR A 507 11.54 0.90 -17.16
CA THR A 507 10.89 -0.23 -16.47
C THR A 507 11.80 -0.79 -15.39
N ALA A 508 13.08 -1.04 -15.70
CA ALA A 508 14.06 -1.52 -14.73
C ALA A 508 14.20 -0.57 -13.53
N GLY A 509 14.26 0.76 -13.75
CA GLY A 509 14.35 1.74 -12.67
C GLY A 509 13.07 1.82 -11.81
N ARG A 510 11.89 1.60 -12.41
CA ARG A 510 10.63 1.46 -11.68
C ARG A 510 10.63 0.21 -10.80
N THR A 511 10.97 -0.93 -11.38
CA THR A 511 11.06 -2.21 -10.66
C THR A 511 12.07 -2.13 -9.52
N ALA A 512 13.28 -1.61 -9.78
CA ALA A 512 14.32 -1.38 -8.78
C ALA A 512 13.82 -0.57 -7.58
N ARG A 513 13.13 0.55 -7.84
CA ARG A 513 12.59 1.39 -6.78
C ARG A 513 11.56 0.63 -5.95
N ASP A 514 10.59 0.00 -6.59
CA ASP A 514 9.48 -0.65 -5.92
C ASP A 514 9.96 -1.82 -5.05
N VAL A 515 10.84 -2.67 -5.61
CA VAL A 515 11.43 -3.83 -4.95
C VAL A 515 12.34 -3.41 -3.79
N LEU A 516 13.33 -2.53 -4.02
CA LEU A 516 14.27 -2.16 -2.96
C LEU A 516 13.59 -1.42 -1.81
N LEU A 517 12.59 -0.59 -2.09
CA LEU A 517 11.80 0.04 -1.02
C LEU A 517 10.93 -0.97 -0.29
N GLY A 518 10.33 -1.95 -0.98
CA GLY A 518 9.55 -3.03 -0.37
C GLY A 518 10.40 -3.89 0.57
N LEU A 519 11.52 -4.40 0.07
CA LEU A 519 12.48 -5.20 0.85
C LEU A 519 13.05 -4.43 2.03
N MET A 520 13.40 -3.15 1.86
CA MET A 520 13.85 -2.29 2.95
C MET A 520 12.79 -2.15 4.06
N LYS A 521 11.52 -1.93 3.67
CA LYS A 521 10.42 -1.82 4.63
C LYS A 521 10.15 -3.15 5.32
N THR A 522 10.18 -4.26 4.59
CA THR A 522 10.07 -5.61 5.13
C THR A 522 11.19 -5.92 6.13
N CYS A 523 12.45 -5.61 5.78
CA CYS A 523 13.58 -5.72 6.72
C CYS A 523 13.32 -4.93 8.01
N SER A 524 12.85 -3.68 7.89
CA SER A 524 12.54 -2.85 9.07
C SER A 524 11.44 -3.45 9.94
N LYS A 525 10.41 -4.06 9.35
CA LYS A 525 9.29 -4.71 10.06
C LYS A 525 9.75 -5.98 10.78
N LEU A 526 10.63 -6.76 10.15
CA LEU A 526 11.25 -7.96 10.72
C LEU A 526 12.44 -7.65 11.65
N LYS A 527 12.78 -6.37 11.88
CA LYS A 527 13.94 -5.93 12.67
C LYS A 527 15.28 -6.44 12.13
N VAL A 528 15.35 -6.69 10.82
CA VAL A 528 16.58 -7.03 10.09
C VAL A 528 17.23 -5.74 9.57
N SER A 529 18.55 -5.61 9.73
CA SER A 529 19.28 -4.48 9.14
C SER A 529 19.30 -4.62 7.61
N PHE A 530 18.69 -3.65 6.91
CA PHE A 530 18.69 -3.64 5.45
C PHE A 530 20.12 -3.64 4.86
N TYR A 531 21.07 -2.98 5.51
CA TYR A 531 22.47 -2.99 5.08
C TYR A 531 23.12 -4.38 5.21
N ARG A 532 22.81 -5.12 6.28
CA ARG A 532 23.28 -6.51 6.44
C ARG A 532 22.59 -7.44 5.42
N TYR A 533 21.29 -7.28 5.22
CA TYR A 533 20.51 -8.00 4.20
C TYR A 533 21.11 -7.83 2.80
N LEU A 534 21.42 -6.59 2.40
CA LEU A 534 22.10 -6.33 1.14
C LEU A 534 23.49 -6.98 1.08
N GLY A 535 24.23 -7.01 2.20
CA GLY A 535 25.53 -7.69 2.25
C GLY A 535 25.44 -9.17 1.94
N ASP A 536 24.46 -9.85 2.54
CA ASP A 536 24.24 -11.28 2.30
C ASP A 536 23.82 -11.54 0.84
N ARG A 537 22.78 -10.87 0.34
CA ARG A 537 22.28 -11.07 -1.03
C ARG A 537 23.26 -10.67 -2.12
N LEU A 538 24.18 -9.74 -1.84
CA LEU A 538 25.22 -9.34 -2.78
C LEU A 538 26.51 -10.16 -2.64
N HIS A 539 26.55 -11.16 -1.76
CA HIS A 539 27.73 -11.99 -1.50
C HIS A 539 28.95 -11.15 -1.08
N VAL A 540 28.72 -10.14 -0.24
CA VAL A 540 29.80 -9.32 0.32
C VAL A 540 30.68 -10.20 1.22
N PRO A 541 32.02 -10.20 1.04
CA PRO A 541 32.92 -10.97 1.89
C PRO A 541 32.71 -10.69 3.39
N GLY A 542 32.56 -11.73 4.18
CA GLY A 542 32.31 -11.62 5.63
C GLY A 542 30.89 -11.19 6.02
N ALA A 543 29.95 -11.09 5.07
CA ALA A 543 28.56 -10.85 5.38
C ALA A 543 27.95 -12.01 6.19
N VAL A 544 27.12 -11.65 7.18
CA VAL A 544 26.37 -12.63 7.97
C VAL A 544 25.21 -13.14 7.14
N SER A 545 25.06 -14.46 7.06
CA SER A 545 23.92 -15.08 6.39
C SER A 545 22.60 -14.71 7.06
N ILE A 546 21.63 -14.26 6.27
CA ILE A 546 20.29 -13.85 6.69
C ILE A 546 19.29 -14.78 6.00
N PRO A 547 18.41 -15.46 6.76
CA PRO A 547 17.37 -16.30 6.18
C PRO A 547 16.55 -15.54 5.13
N PRO A 548 16.01 -16.22 4.10
CA PRO A 548 15.11 -15.61 3.15
C PRO A 548 14.01 -14.82 3.86
N LEU A 549 13.79 -13.57 3.45
CA LEU A 549 12.73 -12.73 4.02
C LEU A 549 11.34 -13.41 3.99
N PRO A 550 10.92 -14.16 2.94
CA PRO A 550 9.65 -14.89 3.00
C PRO A 550 9.55 -15.88 4.16
N ASP A 551 10.65 -16.53 4.54
CA ASP A 551 10.65 -17.48 5.66
C ASP A 551 10.51 -16.76 6.99
N LEU A 552 11.19 -15.62 7.16
CA LEU A 552 11.01 -14.77 8.34
C LEU A 552 9.58 -14.22 8.44
N VAL A 553 8.94 -13.89 7.32
CA VAL A 553 7.52 -13.48 7.29
C VAL A 553 6.60 -14.61 7.75
N ARG A 554 6.85 -15.86 7.31
CA ARG A 554 6.09 -17.04 7.75
C ARG A 554 6.31 -17.34 9.22
N GLN A 555 7.55 -17.29 9.70
CA GLN A 555 7.89 -17.53 11.10
C GLN A 555 7.23 -16.50 12.02
N ALA A 556 7.23 -15.21 11.62
CA ALA A 556 6.55 -14.16 12.35
C ALA A 556 5.01 -14.28 12.34
N ALA A 557 4.44 -15.15 11.50
CA ALA A 557 3.01 -15.44 11.48
C ALA A 557 2.56 -16.43 12.56
N ALA A 558 3.47 -17.32 12.98
CA ALA A 558 3.15 -18.36 13.94
C ALA A 558 2.78 -17.72 15.29
N PRO A 559 1.72 -18.20 15.97
CA PRO A 559 1.41 -17.74 17.31
C PRO A 559 2.61 -18.02 18.22
N ALA A 560 3.05 -17.00 18.95
CA ALA A 560 4.12 -17.09 19.94
C ALA A 560 3.70 -17.92 21.17
#